data_AF-A0A436QLG6-F1
#
_entry.id   AF-A0A436QLG6-F1
#
_cell.length_a   1.000
_cell.length_b   1.000
_cell.length_c   1.000
_cell.angle_alpha   90.00
_cell.angle_beta   90.00
_cell.angle_gamma   90.00
#
_symmetry.space_group_name_H-M   'P 1'
#
loop_
_entity.id
_entity.type
_entity.pdbx_description
1 polymer ?
#
loop_
_entity_poly.entity_id
_entity_poly.type
_entity_poly.pdbx_seq_one_letter_code
_entity_poly.pdbx_strand_id
1 'polypeptide(L)'
;MAELLKPGALPEKQLGKDDAKVTIVEYASMTCPHCAHFAMTTFPELKTKYIDTGKARYILREFPFDPSAEAGFMLARCSKDNYFAMVDVLFKQQPSWVGVNNTKEALLQISKLAGFTQESFESCLTDQKLLD
;
A
#
# COMPACT_ATOMS: atom_id res chain seq x y z
N MET A 1 18.96 12.86 -7.20
CA MET A 1 18.87 11.39 -7.02
C MET A 1 19.06 10.99 -5.56
N ALA A 2 20.09 11.48 -4.86
CA ALA A 2 20.31 11.14 -3.44
C ALA A 2 19.11 11.49 -2.52
N GLU A 3 18.49 12.66 -2.70
CA GLU A 3 17.29 13.07 -1.94
C GLU A 3 16.10 12.12 -2.13
N LEU A 4 15.87 11.63 -3.35
CA LEU A 4 14.76 10.71 -3.65
C LEU A 4 14.92 9.36 -2.95
N LEU A 5 16.15 8.95 -2.60
CA LEU A 5 16.43 7.69 -1.94
C LEU A 5 16.52 7.81 -0.41
N LYS A 6 16.36 9.00 0.14
CA LYS A 6 16.22 9.16 1.59
C LYS A 6 14.93 8.48 2.04
N PRO A 7 14.97 7.56 3.02
CA PRO A 7 13.76 6.99 3.60
C PRO A 7 12.87 8.08 4.21
N GLY A 8 11.55 7.86 4.19
CA GLY A 8 10.60 8.68 4.93
C GLY A 8 10.63 8.42 6.44
N ALA A 9 9.68 8.99 7.17
CA ALA A 9 9.54 8.77 8.61
C ALA A 9 9.27 7.29 8.96
N LEU A 10 8.47 6.62 8.13
CA LEU A 10 8.18 5.20 8.27
C LEU A 10 9.17 4.32 7.49
N PRO A 11 9.47 3.10 7.98
CA PRO A 11 10.28 2.14 7.25
C PRO A 11 9.74 1.87 5.85
N GLU A 12 10.63 1.85 4.86
CA GLU A 12 10.27 1.60 3.47
C GLU A 12 9.67 0.22 3.29
N LYS A 13 8.65 0.14 2.45
CA LYS A 13 8.08 -1.11 1.98
C LYS A 13 8.53 -1.30 0.55
N GLN A 14 9.17 -2.43 0.28
CA GLN A 14 9.80 -2.69 -1.01
C GLN A 14 9.64 -4.14 -1.48
N LEU A 15 9.80 -4.32 -2.79
CA LEU A 15 9.85 -5.60 -3.48
C LEU A 15 11.11 -5.69 -4.35
N GLY A 16 11.58 -6.90 -4.59
CA GLY A 16 12.79 -7.17 -5.36
C GLY A 16 14.04 -7.26 -4.49
N LYS A 17 15.21 -7.35 -5.12
CA LYS A 17 16.50 -7.50 -4.43
C LYS A 17 17.05 -6.15 -3.99
N ASP A 18 17.64 -6.10 -2.79
CA ASP A 18 18.26 -4.88 -2.24
C ASP A 18 19.36 -4.30 -3.14
N ASP A 19 20.09 -5.17 -3.84
CA ASP A 19 21.22 -4.86 -4.71
C ASP A 19 20.83 -4.64 -6.19
N ALA A 20 19.54 -4.57 -6.51
CA ALA A 20 19.09 -4.31 -7.87
C ALA A 20 19.61 -2.96 -8.37
N LYS A 21 20.14 -2.95 -9.61
CA LYS A 21 20.81 -1.77 -10.21
C LYS A 21 19.86 -0.58 -10.44
N VAL A 22 18.56 -0.84 -10.55
CA VAL A 22 17.53 0.18 -10.79
C VAL A 22 16.61 0.23 -9.59
N THR A 23 16.33 1.43 -9.10
CA THR A 23 15.31 1.68 -8.07
C THR A 23 14.14 2.41 -8.69
N ILE A 24 12.94 1.86 -8.49
CA ILE A 24 11.67 2.48 -8.86
C ILE A 24 10.99 2.90 -7.57
N VAL A 25 10.65 4.18 -7.44
CA VAL A 25 9.90 4.69 -6.29
C VAL A 25 8.56 5.18 -6.79
N GLU A 26 7.49 4.55 -6.34
CA GLU A 26 6.12 5.02 -6.59
C GLU A 26 5.61 5.74 -5.35
N TYR A 27 5.08 6.94 -5.54
CA TYR A 27 4.28 7.63 -4.54
C TYR A 27 2.81 7.41 -4.90
N ALA A 28 2.07 6.72 -4.03
CA ALA A 28 0.67 6.38 -4.32
C ALA A 28 -0.27 6.81 -3.20
N SER A 29 -1.52 7.08 -3.55
CA SER A 29 -2.63 7.20 -2.61
C SER A 29 -3.60 6.03 -2.82
N MET A 30 -4.07 5.42 -1.73
CA MET A 30 -5.03 4.30 -1.79
C MET A 30 -6.38 4.71 -2.42
N THR A 31 -6.74 6.00 -2.39
CA THR A 31 -7.97 6.53 -3.00
C THR A 31 -7.76 7.05 -4.42
N CYS A 32 -6.53 7.07 -4.94
CA CYS A 32 -6.24 7.58 -6.27
C CYS A 32 -6.64 6.55 -7.35
N PRO A 33 -7.52 6.90 -8.30
CA PRO A 33 -7.96 5.97 -9.36
C PRO A 33 -6.83 5.64 -10.34
N HIS A 34 -5.89 6.56 -10.57
CA HIS A 34 -4.73 6.29 -11.43
C HIS A 34 -3.74 5.31 -10.79
N CYS A 35 -3.56 5.38 -9.47
CA CYS A 35 -2.75 4.41 -8.73
C CYS A 35 -3.38 3.02 -8.78
N ALA A 36 -4.70 2.92 -8.59
CA ALA A 36 -5.42 1.65 -8.75
C ALA A 36 -5.31 1.10 -10.18
N HIS A 37 -5.46 1.95 -11.19
CA HIS A 37 -5.26 1.53 -12.58
C HIS A 37 -3.84 0.97 -12.80
N PHE A 38 -2.81 1.71 -12.37
CA PHE A 38 -1.43 1.26 -12.46
C PHE A 38 -1.21 -0.10 -11.77
N ALA A 39 -1.72 -0.27 -10.55
CA ALA A 39 -1.62 -1.51 -9.78
C ALA A 39 -2.25 -2.71 -10.53
N MET A 40 -3.34 -2.48 -11.27
CA MET A 40 -4.08 -3.52 -11.98
C MET A 40 -3.51 -3.86 -13.36
N THR A 41 -2.96 -2.88 -14.08
CA THR A 41 -2.62 -3.05 -15.49
C THR A 41 -1.12 -3.04 -15.75
N THR A 42 -0.36 -2.20 -15.04
CA THR A 42 1.05 -1.94 -15.35
C THR A 42 1.98 -2.62 -14.36
N PHE A 43 1.64 -2.56 -13.07
CA PHE A 43 2.44 -3.14 -12.00
C PHE A 43 2.67 -4.66 -12.16
N PRO A 44 1.70 -5.50 -12.58
CA PRO A 44 1.94 -6.93 -12.75
C PRO A 44 3.03 -7.23 -13.78
N GLU A 45 3.00 -6.53 -14.93
CA GLU A 45 4.03 -6.66 -15.95
C GLU A 45 5.38 -6.15 -15.48
N LEU A 46 5.41 -4.99 -14.81
CA LEU A 46 6.62 -4.42 -14.23
C LEU A 46 7.26 -5.40 -13.24
N LYS A 47 6.43 -6.00 -12.38
CA LYS A 47 6.85 -6.96 -11.38
C LYS A 47 7.46 -8.20 -12.01
N THR A 48 6.75 -8.86 -12.93
CA THR A 48 7.23 -10.07 -13.58
C THR A 48 8.47 -9.84 -14.43
N LYS A 49 8.55 -8.73 -15.18
CA LYS A 49 9.67 -8.49 -16.10
C LYS A 49 10.93 -7.98 -15.41
N TYR A 50 10.80 -7.20 -14.33
CA TYR A 50 11.93 -6.46 -13.75
C TYR A 50 12.15 -6.71 -12.25
N ILE A 51 11.11 -6.77 -11.44
CA ILE A 51 11.24 -6.92 -9.99
C ILE A 51 11.61 -8.37 -9.63
N ASP A 52 10.81 -9.33 -10.13
CA ASP A 52 10.98 -10.75 -9.86
C ASP A 52 12.27 -11.31 -10.50
N THR A 53 12.74 -10.69 -11.58
CA THR A 53 14.02 -11.03 -12.22
C THR A 53 15.24 -10.36 -11.57
N GLY A 54 15.03 -9.54 -10.53
CA GLY A 54 16.08 -8.83 -9.80
C GLY A 54 16.74 -7.69 -10.57
N LYS A 55 16.15 -7.24 -11.67
CA LYS A 55 16.66 -6.11 -12.46
C LYS A 55 16.34 -4.76 -11.80
N ALA A 56 15.22 -4.69 -11.10
CA ALA A 56 14.78 -3.51 -10.36
C ALA A 56 14.33 -3.88 -8.95
N ARG A 57 14.53 -2.94 -8.01
CA ARG A 57 13.81 -2.91 -6.74
C ARG A 57 12.74 -1.84 -6.81
N TYR A 58 11.61 -2.12 -6.20
CA TYR A 58 10.44 -1.25 -6.21
C TYR A 58 10.10 -0.86 -4.78
N ILE A 59 9.94 0.43 -4.54
CA ILE A 59 9.59 1.02 -3.26
C ILE A 59 8.23 1.69 -3.43
N LEU A 60 7.26 1.31 -2.59
CA LEU A 60 5.99 2.02 -2.49
C LEU A 60 6.09 3.03 -1.34
N ARG A 61 5.93 4.30 -1.66
CA ARG A 61 5.84 5.40 -0.71
C ARG A 61 4.41 5.87 -0.62
N GLU A 62 3.95 5.89 0.62
CA GLU A 62 2.58 6.19 0.97
C GLU A 62 2.41 7.71 0.90
N PHE A 63 1.43 8.15 0.12
CA PHE A 63 1.15 9.56 -0.09
C PHE A 63 -0.36 9.79 0.01
N PRO A 64 -0.95 9.62 1.21
CA PRO A 64 -2.38 9.77 1.41
C PRO A 64 -2.81 11.23 1.24
N PHE A 65 -3.87 11.45 0.46
CA PHE A 65 -4.47 12.77 0.22
C PHE A 65 -5.66 13.05 1.13
N ASP A 66 -6.18 12.02 1.79
CA ASP A 66 -7.41 12.06 2.57
C ASP A 66 -7.40 10.96 3.65
N PRO A 67 -8.26 11.06 4.68
CA PRO A 67 -8.30 10.10 5.78
C PRO A 67 -8.63 8.66 5.37
N SER A 68 -9.34 8.45 4.27
CA SER A 68 -9.64 7.09 3.79
C SER A 68 -8.40 6.46 3.18
N ALA A 69 -7.60 7.26 2.47
CA ALA A 69 -6.32 6.81 1.93
C ALA A 69 -5.33 6.45 3.04
N GLU A 70 -5.27 7.30 4.07
CA GLU A 70 -4.48 7.09 5.29
C GLU A 70 -4.88 5.77 5.97
N ALA A 71 -6.17 5.57 6.24
CA ALA A 71 -6.68 4.33 6.82
C ALA A 71 -6.32 3.09 5.98
N GLY A 72 -6.39 3.19 4.65
CA GLY A 72 -5.96 2.11 3.76
C GLY A 72 -4.49 1.73 3.94
N PHE A 73 -3.59 2.70 4.02
CA PHE A 73 -2.16 2.44 4.25
C PHE A 73 -1.85 1.95 5.66
N MET A 74 -2.54 2.46 6.69
CA MET A 74 -2.42 1.93 8.05
C MET A 74 -2.76 0.43 8.07
N LEU A 75 -3.88 0.03 7.46
CA LEU A 75 -4.28 -1.38 7.36
C LEU A 75 -3.25 -2.23 6.60
N ALA A 76 -2.68 -1.70 5.52
CA ALA A 76 -1.57 -2.34 4.83
C ALA A 76 -0.36 -2.55 5.76
N ARG A 77 0.05 -1.54 6.53
CA ARG A 77 1.17 -1.65 7.49
C ARG A 77 0.89 -2.65 8.61
N CYS A 78 -0.32 -2.64 9.17
CA CYS A 78 -0.74 -3.60 10.18
C CYS A 78 -0.82 -5.04 9.66
N SER A 79 -0.84 -5.24 8.34
CA SER A 79 -0.76 -6.55 7.69
C SER A 79 0.66 -7.15 7.66
N LYS A 80 1.67 -6.43 8.20
CA LYS A 80 3.07 -6.89 8.39
C LYS A 80 3.69 -7.42 7.09
N ASP A 81 4.00 -8.72 7.02
CA ASP A 81 4.61 -9.38 5.86
C ASP A 81 3.67 -9.41 4.65
N ASN A 82 2.36 -9.29 4.90
CA ASN A 82 1.34 -9.21 3.86
C ASN A 82 1.07 -7.78 3.38
N TYR A 83 1.94 -6.81 3.68
CA TYR A 83 1.77 -5.41 3.28
C TYR A 83 1.37 -5.25 1.80
N PHE A 84 2.17 -5.82 0.88
CA PHE A 84 1.89 -5.70 -0.55
C PHE A 84 0.66 -6.49 -1.00
N ALA A 85 0.34 -7.59 -0.33
CA ALA A 85 -0.90 -8.33 -0.59
C ALA A 85 -2.13 -7.51 -0.18
N MET A 86 -2.07 -6.82 0.96
CA MET A 86 -3.13 -5.90 1.40
C MET A 86 -3.26 -4.71 0.46
N VAL A 87 -2.14 -4.08 0.05
CA VAL A 87 -2.15 -3.00 -0.94
C VAL A 87 -2.83 -3.43 -2.25
N ASP A 88 -2.48 -4.61 -2.77
CA ASP A 88 -3.08 -5.16 -3.99
C ASP A 88 -4.59 -5.38 -3.83
N VAL A 89 -5.03 -5.95 -2.70
CA VAL A 89 -6.46 -6.14 -2.40
C VAL A 89 -7.21 -4.81 -2.30
N LEU A 90 -6.63 -3.82 -1.60
CA LEU A 90 -7.24 -2.50 -1.44
C LEU A 90 -7.39 -1.76 -2.76
N PHE A 91 -6.39 -1.82 -3.65
CA PHE A 91 -6.49 -1.25 -4.99
C PHE A 91 -7.49 -2.01 -5.87
N LYS A 92 -7.47 -3.35 -5.86
CA LYS A 92 -8.45 -4.19 -6.59
C LYS A 92 -9.88 -3.87 -6.21
N GLN A 93 -10.11 -3.64 -4.92
CA GLN A 93 -11.44 -3.37 -4.38
C GLN A 93 -11.73 -1.88 -4.24
N GLN A 94 -10.89 -0.98 -4.79
CA GLN A 94 -11.06 0.48 -4.64
C GLN A 94 -12.51 0.98 -4.84
N PRO A 95 -13.25 0.53 -5.89
CA PRO A 95 -14.63 0.98 -6.10
C PRO A 95 -15.63 0.56 -5.02
N SER A 96 -15.31 -0.44 -4.18
CA SER A 96 -16.22 -0.94 -3.13
C SER A 96 -16.06 -0.25 -1.78
N TRP A 97 -15.00 0.54 -1.58
CA TRP A 97 -14.73 1.20 -0.29
C TRP A 97 -14.42 2.71 -0.41
N VAL A 98 -14.01 3.20 -1.58
CA VAL A 98 -13.78 4.63 -1.82
C VAL A 98 -15.09 5.32 -2.22
N GLY A 99 -15.43 6.42 -1.53
CA GLY A 99 -16.59 7.24 -1.85
C GLY A 99 -17.95 6.61 -1.54
N VAL A 100 -17.97 5.48 -0.84
CA VAL A 100 -19.19 4.81 -0.38
C VAL A 100 -19.71 5.44 0.92
N ASN A 101 -20.98 5.21 1.24
CA ASN A 101 -21.63 5.80 2.43
C ASN A 101 -20.91 5.47 3.75
N ASN A 102 -20.34 4.27 3.88
CA ASN A 102 -19.63 3.83 5.09
C ASN A 102 -18.28 3.19 4.74
N THR A 103 -17.28 4.02 4.43
CA THR A 103 -15.92 3.57 4.10
C THR A 103 -15.27 2.76 5.23
N LYS A 104 -15.48 3.13 6.50
CA LYS A 104 -14.92 2.39 7.65
C LYS A 104 -15.41 0.94 7.68
N GLU A 105 -16.70 0.74 7.49
CA GLU A 105 -17.28 -0.61 7.45
C GLU A 105 -16.81 -1.39 6.22
N ALA A 106 -16.75 -0.75 5.05
CA ALA A 106 -16.24 -1.40 3.84
C ALA A 106 -14.78 -1.86 4.01
N LEU A 107 -13.92 -1.01 4.57
CA LEU A 107 -12.52 -1.34 4.88
C LEU A 107 -12.41 -2.49 5.89
N LEU A 108 -13.26 -2.51 6.92
CA LEU A 108 -13.31 -3.61 7.88
C LEU A 108 -13.67 -4.94 7.22
N GLN A 109 -14.64 -4.96 6.30
CA GLN A 109 -15.01 -6.20 5.59
C GLN A 109 -13.85 -6.71 4.73
N ILE A 110 -13.14 -5.81 4.06
CA ILE A 110 -11.95 -6.16 3.29
C ILE A 110 -10.84 -6.68 4.21
N SER A 111 -10.57 -6.00 5.33
CA SER A 111 -9.49 -6.38 6.24
C SER A 111 -9.73 -7.72 6.93
N LYS A 112 -10.99 -8.10 7.17
CA LYS A 112 -11.35 -9.44 7.69
C LYS A 112 -10.85 -10.56 6.79
N LEU A 113 -10.87 -10.38 5.47
CA LEU A 113 -10.33 -11.36 4.51
C LEU A 113 -8.82 -11.54 4.66
N ALA A 114 -8.13 -10.53 5.20
CA ALA A 114 -6.71 -10.58 5.55
C ALA A 114 -6.44 -10.98 7.01
N GLY A 115 -7.47 -11.43 7.74
CA GLY A 115 -7.34 -11.95 9.11
C GLY A 115 -7.53 -10.92 10.22
N PHE A 116 -8.01 -9.71 9.93
CA PHE A 116 -8.30 -8.72 10.97
C PHE A 116 -9.56 -9.08 11.76
N THR A 117 -9.52 -8.86 13.08
CA THR A 117 -10.70 -8.77 13.93
C THR A 117 -11.18 -7.32 14.00
N GLN A 118 -12.36 -7.08 14.59
CA GLN A 118 -12.82 -5.72 14.89
C GLN A 118 -11.79 -4.96 15.73
N GLU A 119 -11.27 -5.62 16.76
CA GLU A 119 -10.31 -5.04 17.71
C GLU A 119 -8.99 -4.70 17.02
N SER A 120 -8.42 -5.62 16.22
CA SER A 120 -7.16 -5.36 15.53
C SER A 120 -7.31 -4.30 14.44
N PHE A 121 -8.50 -4.17 13.84
CA PHE A 121 -8.82 -3.10 12.89
C PHE A 121 -8.84 -1.73 13.58
N GLU A 122 -9.57 -1.61 14.70
CA GLU A 122 -9.66 -0.35 15.44
C GLU A 122 -8.32 0.05 16.07
N SER A 123 -7.61 -0.92 16.62
CA SER A 123 -6.25 -0.72 17.14
C SER A 123 -5.31 -0.22 16.06
N CYS A 124 -5.39 -0.79 14.85
CA CYS A 124 -4.58 -0.35 13.72
C CYS A 124 -4.87 1.10 13.32
N LEU A 125 -6.15 1.45 13.15
CA LEU A 125 -6.55 2.80 12.71
C LEU A 125 -6.33 3.89 13.78
N THR A 126 -5.93 3.52 15.00
CA THR A 126 -5.64 4.45 16.09
C THR A 126 -4.15 4.47 16.47
N ASP A 127 -3.30 3.69 15.79
CA ASP A 127 -1.87 3.66 16.03
C ASP A 127 -1.17 4.93 15.51
N GLN A 128 -0.89 5.86 16.42
CA GLN A 128 -0.21 7.13 16.12
C GLN A 128 1.17 6.91 15.49
N LYS A 129 1.85 5.79 15.75
CA LYS A 129 3.17 5.51 15.16
C LYS A 129 3.12 5.29 13.65
N LEU A 130 1.93 5.10 13.08
CA LEU A 130 1.72 5.00 11.64
C LEU A 130 1.37 6.36 11.01
N LEU A 131 1.27 7.42 11.82
CA LEU A 131 0.94 8.79 11.43
C LEU A 131 2.12 9.76 11.60
N ASP A 132 3.08 9.41 12.46
CA ASP A 132 4.32 10.15 12.74
C ASP A 132 5.48 9.77 11.78
#